data_AF-A0A1B6VZ86-F1
#
_entry.id   AF-A0A1B6VZ86-F1
#
_cell.length_a   1.000
_cell.length_b   1.000
_cell.length_c   1.000
_cell.angle_alpha   90.00
_cell.angle_beta   90.00
_cell.angle_gamma   90.00
#
_symmetry.space_group_name_H-M   'P 1'
#
loop_
_entity.id
_entity.type
_entity.pdbx_description
1 polymer ?
#
loop_
_entity_poly.entity_id
_entity_poly.type
_entity_poly.pdbx_seq_one_letter_code
_entity_poly.pdbx_strand_id
1 'polypeptide(L)'
;MMGLTVQEQAIFDRAMSTNLLHGREELRQSQDFSFDGLKRLHDTTFYPAPDLPERIRAEMNNFYQMRPARDDWGGKLRFNITPYPYETYYSPLEQADYQQVERVIGLAKYASTKDLPFEEKVQRLAQVYAEVDYLHAFWDGNSRVNRAFVQELAASSGVELDFSKVSEKEMYIARDKSLAELNLSRRPEQLKNLTHMNPNPYVSLQGSLEELNQYYPKIDLPSVFRQIAVERAIRQELDYSQVRAVVNSSGVVLQRKSGDAWQDVERMPAEGMKAGIYPLGTAKPAAADQSYEGEVIYKDNASIFQKTKQGLIRHQNTEQLAGQVRVGQRYSIGKGQAKAASLTASRSMKQTHSRRLR
;
A
#
# COMPACT_ATOMS: atom_id res chain seq x y z
N MET A 1 35.24 6.86 1.39
CA MET A 1 34.78 6.68 2.79
C MET A 1 34.77 5.18 3.05
N MET A 2 35.37 4.69 4.15
CA MET A 2 35.28 3.26 4.48
C MET A 2 33.83 2.92 4.82
N GLY A 3 33.25 1.92 4.15
CA GLY A 3 31.86 1.50 4.38
C GLY A 3 31.59 1.10 5.83
N LEU A 4 30.32 1.02 6.19
CA LEU A 4 29.90 0.46 7.47
C LEU A 4 30.39 -0.99 7.59
N THR A 5 30.76 -1.40 8.80
CA THR A 5 30.97 -2.82 9.13
C THR A 5 29.64 -3.58 9.04
N VAL A 6 29.69 -4.91 8.98
CA VAL A 6 28.46 -5.75 8.96
C VAL A 6 27.54 -5.46 10.14
N GLN A 7 28.09 -5.24 11.33
CA GLN A 7 27.30 -4.92 12.52
C GLN A 7 26.67 -3.53 12.44
N GLU A 8 27.43 -2.53 11.98
CA GLU A 8 26.90 -1.17 11.79
C GLU A 8 25.83 -1.14 10.69
N GLN A 9 26.00 -1.90 9.61
CA GLN A 9 25.01 -2.04 8.55
C GLN A 9 23.70 -2.63 9.09
N ALA A 10 23.77 -3.66 9.93
CA ALA A 10 22.58 -4.25 10.54
C ALA A 10 21.83 -3.26 11.46
N ILE A 11 22.54 -2.39 12.19
CA ILE A 11 21.93 -1.34 13.00
C ILE A 11 21.31 -0.26 12.11
N PHE A 12 22.01 0.17 11.05
CA PHE A 12 21.51 1.11 10.06
C PHE A 12 20.20 0.59 9.42
N ASP A 13 20.20 -0.65 8.95
CA ASP A 13 19.05 -1.28 8.29
C ASP A 13 17.86 -1.40 9.24
N ARG A 14 18.09 -1.76 10.51
CA ARG A 14 17.04 -1.85 11.53
C ARG A 14 16.42 -0.48 11.82
N ALA A 15 17.25 0.53 12.03
CA ALA A 15 16.79 1.89 12.31
C ALA A 15 16.00 2.45 11.13
N MET A 16 16.54 2.33 9.91
CA MET A 16 15.86 2.72 8.67
C MET A 16 14.53 1.98 8.48
N SER A 17 14.47 0.66 8.71
CA SER A 17 13.22 -0.11 8.57
C SER A 17 12.16 0.33 9.58
N THR A 18 12.57 0.62 10.82
CA THR A 18 11.68 1.10 11.89
C THR A 18 11.14 2.48 11.55
N ASN A 19 12.02 3.39 11.14
CA ASN A 19 11.67 4.75 10.75
C ASN A 19 10.76 4.77 9.52
N LEU A 20 11.02 3.92 8.52
CA LEU A 20 10.16 3.79 7.34
C LEU A 20 8.74 3.37 7.71
N LEU A 21 8.57 2.44 8.64
CA LEU A 21 7.25 2.05 9.13
C LEU A 21 6.53 3.23 9.81
N HIS A 22 7.25 4.01 10.60
CA HIS A 22 6.71 5.21 11.23
C HIS A 22 6.29 6.27 10.20
N GLY A 23 7.17 6.61 9.25
CA GLY A 23 6.87 7.57 8.20
C GLY A 23 5.71 7.13 7.29
N ARG A 24 5.56 5.83 7.03
CA ARG A 24 4.40 5.30 6.30
C ARG A 24 3.10 5.50 7.08
N GLU A 25 3.12 5.32 8.39
CA GLU A 25 1.96 5.56 9.25
C GLU A 25 1.61 7.05 9.29
N GLU A 26 2.60 7.95 9.41
CA GLU A 26 2.40 9.40 9.34
C GLU A 26 1.81 9.84 7.98
N LEU A 27 2.36 9.31 6.88
CA LEU A 27 1.83 9.57 5.53
C LEU A 27 0.39 9.09 5.40
N ARG A 28 0.08 7.90 5.92
CA ARG A 28 -1.28 7.35 5.92
C ARG A 28 -2.24 8.18 6.75
N GLN A 29 -1.83 8.67 7.92
CA GLN A 29 -2.70 9.49 8.78
C GLN A 29 -2.92 10.88 8.19
N SER A 30 -1.87 11.51 7.66
CA SER A 30 -1.96 12.85 7.08
C SER A 30 -2.63 12.86 5.70
N GLN A 31 -2.58 11.74 4.96
CA GLN A 31 -3.00 11.65 3.55
C GLN A 31 -2.32 12.70 2.65
N ASP A 32 -1.15 13.22 3.06
CA ASP A 32 -0.42 14.20 2.27
C ASP A 32 0.35 13.52 1.13
N PHE A 33 -0.39 13.14 0.09
CA PHE A 33 0.21 12.70 -1.16
C PHE A 33 0.57 13.93 -1.99
N SER A 34 1.75 14.48 -1.72
CA SER A 34 2.43 15.55 -2.45
C SER A 34 3.94 15.27 -2.46
N PHE A 35 4.72 16.09 -3.15
CA PHE A 35 6.16 16.05 -3.02
C PHE A 35 6.62 16.34 -1.59
N ASP A 36 5.94 17.25 -0.87
CA ASP A 36 6.26 17.52 0.54
C ASP A 36 6.01 16.30 1.42
N GLY A 37 4.95 15.54 1.17
CA GLY A 37 4.69 14.27 1.84
C GLY A 37 5.74 13.20 1.53
N LEU A 38 6.17 13.10 0.26
CA LEU A 38 7.28 12.23 -0.14
C LEU A 38 8.59 12.62 0.56
N LYS A 39 8.87 13.93 0.64
CA LYS A 39 10.04 14.46 1.35
C LYS A 39 9.98 14.13 2.83
N ARG A 40 8.85 14.36 3.50
CA ARG A 40 8.72 14.01 4.92
C ARG A 40 8.88 12.52 5.17
N LEU A 41 8.32 11.67 4.31
CA LEU A 41 8.56 10.22 4.38
C LEU A 41 10.06 9.87 4.28
N HIS A 42 10.80 10.54 3.39
CA HIS A 42 12.24 10.36 3.24
C HIS A 42 13.01 10.85 4.48
N ASP A 43 12.74 12.09 4.91
CA ASP A 43 13.36 12.70 6.08
C ASP A 43 13.15 11.83 7.34
N THR A 44 11.93 11.34 7.56
CA THR A 44 11.62 10.42 8.67
C THR A 44 12.41 9.12 8.52
N THR A 45 12.43 8.50 7.33
CA THR A 45 13.12 7.23 7.07
C THR A 45 14.61 7.29 7.38
N PHE A 46 15.27 8.40 7.04
CA PHE A 46 16.71 8.59 7.20
C PHE A 46 17.06 9.54 8.33
N TYR A 47 16.15 9.78 9.28
CA TYR A 47 16.40 10.66 10.40
C TYR A 47 17.58 10.15 11.24
N PRO A 48 18.66 10.93 11.39
CA PRO A 48 19.89 10.54 12.09
C PRO A 48 19.71 10.67 13.62
N ALA A 49 18.87 9.80 14.19
CA ALA A 49 18.44 9.90 15.58
C ALA A 49 19.64 9.98 16.56
N PRO A 50 19.61 10.86 17.58
CA PRO A 50 20.76 11.12 18.45
C PRO A 50 21.30 9.90 19.23
N ASP A 51 20.44 8.90 19.46
CA ASP A 51 20.75 7.65 20.16
C ASP A 51 21.48 6.63 19.28
N LEU A 52 21.59 6.87 17.97
CA LEU A 52 22.35 6.01 17.07
C LEU A 52 23.87 6.24 17.18
N PRO A 53 24.69 5.19 16.96
CA PRO A 53 26.15 5.32 16.86
C PRO A 53 26.57 6.39 15.85
N GLU A 54 27.65 7.11 16.15
CA GLU A 54 28.11 8.26 15.35
C GLU A 54 28.30 7.93 13.86
N ARG A 55 28.93 6.81 13.53
CA ARG A 55 29.14 6.38 12.14
C ARG A 55 27.82 6.11 11.40
N ILE A 56 26.79 5.64 12.12
CA ILE A 56 25.46 5.38 11.55
C ILE A 56 24.71 6.69 11.34
N ARG A 57 24.79 7.63 12.30
CA ARG A 57 24.23 8.98 12.12
C ARG A 57 24.88 9.70 10.95
N ALA A 58 26.20 9.59 10.81
CA ALA A 58 26.94 10.14 9.67
C ALA A 58 26.48 9.54 8.35
N GLU A 59 26.30 8.21 8.29
CA GLU A 59 25.77 7.56 7.09
C GLU A 59 24.34 8.00 6.79
N MET A 60 23.43 8.01 7.78
CA MET A 60 22.06 8.50 7.61
C MET A 60 22.00 9.96 7.13
N ASN A 61 22.88 10.82 7.64
CA ASN A 61 23.01 12.20 7.16
C ASN A 61 23.38 12.30 5.67
N ASN A 62 24.13 11.34 5.12
CA ASN A 62 24.41 11.30 3.68
C ASN A 62 23.14 11.01 2.87
N PHE A 63 22.24 10.17 3.40
CA PHE A 63 20.95 9.88 2.77
C PHE A 63 19.98 11.06 2.88
N TYR A 64 19.94 11.73 4.04
CA TYR A 64 18.98 12.78 4.42
C TYR A 64 18.96 14.00 3.48
N GLN A 65 19.98 14.17 2.65
CA GLN A 65 20.14 15.36 1.82
C GLN A 65 19.35 15.26 0.50
N MET A 66 18.75 16.40 0.12
CA MET A 66 18.27 16.62 -1.25
C MET A 66 19.44 16.71 -2.22
N ARG A 67 19.27 16.15 -3.41
CA ARG A 67 20.20 16.33 -4.52
C ARG A 67 20.12 17.78 -4.99
N PRO A 68 21.25 18.48 -5.21
CA PRO A 68 21.21 19.82 -5.79
C PRO A 68 20.71 19.76 -7.24
N ALA A 69 20.00 20.80 -7.67
CA ALA A 69 19.78 21.02 -9.10
C ALA A 69 21.14 21.16 -9.79
N ARG A 70 21.29 20.53 -10.97
CA ARG A 70 22.56 20.48 -11.69
C ARG A 70 22.37 20.83 -13.15
N ASP A 71 23.36 21.51 -13.69
CA ASP A 71 23.48 21.76 -15.13
C ASP A 71 23.93 20.48 -15.87
N ASP A 72 24.67 19.60 -15.18
CA ASP A 72 24.98 18.24 -15.62
C ASP A 72 23.97 17.25 -15.05
N TRP A 73 23.22 16.63 -15.94
CA TRP A 73 22.23 15.62 -15.62
C TRP A 73 22.83 14.53 -14.72
N GLY A 74 22.05 14.00 -13.77
CA GLY A 74 22.51 12.98 -12.81
C GLY A 74 22.74 11.60 -13.45
N GLY A 75 23.49 11.53 -14.55
CA GLY A 75 23.76 10.33 -15.32
C GLY A 75 24.34 9.23 -14.44
N LYS A 76 23.77 8.03 -14.55
CA LYS A 76 24.28 6.81 -13.94
C LYS A 76 24.54 5.78 -15.02
N LEU A 77 25.77 5.31 -15.10
CA LEU A 77 26.11 4.11 -15.86
C LEU A 77 25.71 2.88 -15.02
N ARG A 78 24.88 2.01 -15.59
CA ARG A 78 24.41 0.79 -14.94
C ARG A 78 25.36 -0.34 -15.25
N PHE A 79 25.77 -1.04 -14.20
CA PHE A 79 26.55 -2.26 -14.28
C PHE A 79 25.79 -3.39 -13.59
N ASN A 80 25.97 -4.62 -14.06
CA ASN A 80 25.53 -5.86 -13.39
C ASN A 80 24.00 -6.10 -13.29
N ILE A 81 23.16 -5.26 -13.91
CA ILE A 81 21.71 -5.55 -14.06
C ILE A 81 21.45 -6.37 -15.33
N THR A 82 22.18 -6.04 -16.39
CA THR A 82 22.19 -6.69 -17.69
C THR A 82 23.61 -7.17 -18.02
N PRO A 83 23.77 -8.07 -19.01
CA PRO A 83 25.09 -8.50 -19.47
C PRO A 83 25.98 -7.35 -19.99
N TYR A 84 25.37 -6.27 -20.48
CA TYR A 84 26.06 -5.09 -21.01
C TYR A 84 25.70 -3.85 -20.19
N PRO A 85 26.65 -2.93 -19.96
CA PRO A 85 26.36 -1.68 -19.28
C PRO A 85 25.51 -0.77 -20.16
N TYR A 86 24.63 0.03 -19.54
CA TYR A 86 23.79 1.00 -20.24
C TYR A 86 23.62 2.26 -19.39
N GLU A 87 23.30 3.38 -20.04
CA GLU A 87 23.18 4.67 -19.38
C GLU A 87 21.73 5.01 -19.01
N THR A 88 21.58 5.74 -17.92
CA THR A 88 20.31 6.35 -17.54
C THR A 88 20.53 7.71 -16.92
N TYR A 89 19.56 8.61 -17.09
CA TYR A 89 19.66 10.00 -16.64
C TYR A 89 18.43 10.36 -15.81
N TYR A 90 18.66 11.10 -14.72
CA TYR A 90 17.58 11.67 -13.91
C TYR A 90 17.39 13.14 -14.23
N SER A 91 16.22 13.67 -13.87
CA SER A 91 15.85 15.08 -13.97
C SER A 91 16.98 16.03 -13.51
N PRO A 92 17.13 17.21 -14.15
CA PRO A 92 17.99 18.30 -13.64
C PRO A 92 17.39 19.04 -12.42
N LEU A 93 16.22 18.61 -11.93
CA LEU A 93 15.43 19.21 -10.84
C LEU A 93 14.91 20.62 -11.16
N GLU A 94 14.48 20.84 -12.41
CA GLU A 94 13.83 22.07 -12.81
C GLU A 94 12.42 22.18 -12.19
N GLN A 95 11.92 23.40 -12.01
CA GLN A 95 10.58 23.64 -11.46
C GLN A 95 9.47 22.86 -12.19
N ALA A 96 9.59 22.71 -13.51
CA ALA A 96 8.64 21.96 -14.33
C ALA A 96 8.58 20.46 -13.95
N ASP A 97 9.68 19.87 -13.47
CA ASP A 97 9.71 18.47 -13.04
C ASP A 97 8.91 18.27 -11.75
N TYR A 98 9.05 19.18 -10.79
CA TYR A 98 8.25 19.17 -9.56
C TYR A 98 6.76 19.36 -9.86
N GLN A 99 6.41 20.31 -10.75
CA GLN A 99 5.04 20.53 -11.18
C GLN A 99 4.44 19.29 -11.86
N GLN A 100 5.24 18.59 -12.67
CA GLN A 100 4.84 17.35 -13.33
C GLN A 100 4.60 16.23 -12.31
N VAL A 101 5.46 16.08 -11.31
CA VAL A 101 5.28 15.14 -10.18
C VAL A 101 3.99 15.43 -9.42
N GLU A 102 3.76 16.69 -9.01
CA GLU A 102 2.53 17.10 -8.32
C GLU A 102 1.28 16.79 -9.15
N ARG A 103 1.34 17.08 -10.45
CA ARG A 103 0.23 16.80 -11.37
C ARG A 103 -0.11 15.31 -11.42
N VAL A 104 0.87 14.43 -11.60
CA VAL A 104 0.58 12.99 -11.70
C VAL A 104 0.13 12.39 -10.37
N ILE A 105 0.68 12.86 -9.25
CA ILE A 105 0.23 12.45 -7.91
C ILE A 105 -1.23 12.85 -7.73
N GLY A 106 -1.58 14.10 -8.08
CA GLY A 106 -2.96 14.59 -8.04
C GLY A 106 -3.93 13.70 -8.83
N LEU A 107 -3.54 13.28 -10.04
CA LEU A 107 -4.35 12.40 -10.89
C LEU A 107 -4.49 10.96 -10.38
N ALA A 108 -3.64 10.52 -9.45
CA ALA A 108 -3.66 9.18 -8.87
C ALA A 108 -4.37 9.13 -7.49
N LYS A 109 -4.72 10.28 -6.92
CA LYS A 109 -5.47 10.38 -5.66
C LYS A 109 -6.87 9.79 -5.81
N TYR A 110 -7.40 9.23 -4.72
CA TYR A 110 -8.74 8.64 -4.65
C TYR A 110 -9.84 9.52 -5.27
N ALA A 111 -9.82 10.83 -5.00
CA ALA A 111 -10.82 11.76 -5.54
C ALA A 111 -10.86 11.78 -7.08
N SER A 112 -9.72 11.58 -7.74
CA SER A 112 -9.57 11.55 -9.20
C SER A 112 -9.70 10.15 -9.79
N THR A 113 -9.56 9.09 -8.97
CA THR A 113 -9.54 7.70 -9.46
C THR A 113 -10.73 6.86 -9.02
N LYS A 114 -11.58 7.33 -8.10
CA LYS A 114 -12.67 6.54 -7.50
C LYS A 114 -13.55 5.80 -8.53
N ASP A 115 -13.85 6.45 -9.65
CA ASP A 115 -14.73 5.94 -10.70
C ASP A 115 -13.97 5.28 -11.86
N LEU A 116 -12.64 5.21 -11.80
CA LEU A 116 -11.82 4.59 -12.84
C LEU A 116 -11.82 3.06 -12.71
N PRO A 117 -11.77 2.34 -13.85
CA PRO A 117 -11.47 0.91 -13.85
C PRO A 117 -10.13 0.60 -13.16
N PHE A 118 -10.01 -0.61 -12.62
CA PHE A 118 -8.81 -1.05 -11.92
C PHE A 118 -7.53 -0.91 -12.76
N GLU A 119 -7.57 -1.25 -14.05
CA GLU A 119 -6.42 -1.08 -14.95
C GLU A 119 -5.95 0.37 -15.05
N GLU A 120 -6.89 1.31 -15.18
CA GLU A 120 -6.56 2.73 -15.28
C GLU A 120 -5.98 3.25 -13.96
N LYS A 121 -6.50 2.79 -12.81
CA LYS A 121 -5.91 3.09 -11.49
C LYS A 121 -4.45 2.64 -11.43
N VAL A 122 -4.16 1.41 -11.86
CA VAL A 122 -2.80 0.84 -11.89
C VAL A 122 -1.89 1.63 -12.82
N GLN A 123 -2.39 2.04 -13.99
CA GLN A 123 -1.62 2.89 -14.92
C GLN A 123 -1.28 4.26 -14.31
N ARG A 124 -2.22 4.90 -13.58
CA ARG A 124 -1.93 6.15 -12.86
C ARG A 124 -0.84 5.96 -11.82
N LEU A 125 -0.85 4.85 -11.08
CA LEU A 125 0.18 4.53 -10.08
C LEU A 125 1.54 4.27 -10.71
N ALA A 126 1.59 3.59 -11.85
CA ALA A 126 2.81 3.39 -12.62
C ALA A 126 3.40 4.73 -13.11
N GLN A 127 2.54 5.64 -13.57
CA GLN A 127 2.94 7.00 -13.94
C GLN A 127 3.49 7.79 -12.75
N VAL A 128 2.86 7.73 -11.58
CA VAL A 128 3.42 8.37 -10.38
C VAL A 128 4.82 7.84 -10.09
N TYR A 129 5.00 6.52 -10.09
CA TYR A 129 6.31 5.91 -9.84
C TYR A 129 7.37 6.35 -10.86
N ALA A 130 7.02 6.39 -12.14
CA ALA A 130 7.90 6.88 -13.21
C ALA A 130 8.41 8.30 -12.94
N GLU A 131 7.50 9.20 -12.54
CA GLU A 131 7.82 10.62 -12.36
C GLU A 131 8.62 10.89 -11.09
N VAL A 132 8.27 10.24 -9.97
CA VAL A 132 9.05 10.40 -8.72
C VAL A 132 10.43 9.77 -8.84
N ASP A 133 10.57 8.68 -9.61
CA ASP A 133 11.87 8.09 -9.88
C ASP A 133 12.71 8.93 -10.85
N TYR A 134 12.07 9.50 -11.88
CA TYR A 134 12.71 10.47 -12.79
C TYR A 134 13.21 11.71 -12.06
N LEU A 135 12.41 12.26 -11.13
CA LEU A 135 12.79 13.40 -10.31
C LEU A 135 14.06 13.09 -9.50
N HIS A 136 14.13 11.90 -8.87
CA HIS A 136 15.29 11.47 -8.09
C HIS A 136 15.81 12.56 -7.14
N ALA A 137 14.90 13.08 -6.32
CA ALA A 137 15.10 14.31 -5.56
C ALA A 137 16.16 14.19 -4.45
N PHE A 138 16.46 12.99 -3.99
CA PHE A 138 17.36 12.75 -2.85
C PHE A 138 18.71 12.21 -3.31
N TRP A 139 19.76 12.37 -2.50
CA TRP A 139 21.07 11.80 -2.80
C TRP A 139 21.05 10.27 -2.87
N ASP A 140 20.35 9.64 -1.92
CA ASP A 140 20.14 8.20 -1.89
C ASP A 140 18.82 7.88 -1.17
N GLY A 141 18.39 6.63 -1.20
CA GLY A 141 17.14 6.17 -0.59
C GLY A 141 15.90 6.29 -1.48
N ASN A 142 16.01 6.93 -2.65
CA ASN A 142 14.90 7.20 -3.58
C ASN A 142 14.03 5.95 -3.82
N SER A 143 14.62 4.82 -4.26
CA SER A 143 13.81 3.65 -4.59
C SER A 143 13.05 3.05 -3.40
N ARG A 144 13.58 3.16 -2.17
CA ARG A 144 12.88 2.68 -0.95
C ARG A 144 11.68 3.56 -0.64
N VAL A 145 11.91 4.88 -0.61
CA VAL A 145 10.88 5.87 -0.26
C VAL A 145 9.83 5.98 -1.36
N ASN A 146 10.22 5.98 -2.64
CA ASN A 146 9.29 6.03 -3.77
C ASN A 146 8.34 4.83 -3.78
N ARG A 147 8.84 3.61 -3.51
CA ARG A 147 7.99 2.42 -3.40
C ARG A 147 7.00 2.53 -2.23
N ALA A 148 7.47 2.95 -1.06
CA ALA A 148 6.61 3.12 0.11
C ALA A 148 5.55 4.21 -0.10
N PHE A 149 5.92 5.35 -0.70
CA PHE A 149 5.01 6.43 -1.04
C PHE A 149 3.91 5.96 -2.00
N VAL A 150 4.29 5.30 -3.10
CA VAL A 150 3.34 4.80 -4.09
C VAL A 150 2.47 3.66 -3.52
N GLN A 151 2.99 2.85 -2.60
CA GLN A 151 2.18 1.87 -1.85
C GLN A 151 1.08 2.55 -1.01
N GLU A 152 1.42 3.58 -0.23
CA GLU A 152 0.41 4.28 0.58
C GLU A 152 -0.60 5.03 -0.29
N LEU A 153 -0.15 5.66 -1.38
CA LEU A 153 -1.04 6.29 -2.37
C LEU A 153 -1.98 5.26 -3.01
N ALA A 154 -1.46 4.13 -3.46
CA ALA A 154 -2.26 3.04 -4.01
C ALA A 154 -3.30 2.54 -2.99
N ALA A 155 -2.88 2.32 -1.74
CA ALA A 155 -3.75 1.82 -0.69
C ALA A 155 -4.91 2.77 -0.37
N SER A 156 -4.68 4.09 -0.46
CA SER A 156 -5.72 5.12 -0.34
C SER A 156 -6.76 5.04 -1.47
N SER A 157 -6.34 4.56 -2.64
CA SER A 157 -7.18 4.40 -3.84
C SER A 157 -7.73 2.97 -4.01
N GLY A 158 -7.63 2.12 -2.99
CA GLY A 158 -8.14 0.75 -3.02
C GLY A 158 -7.30 -0.25 -3.83
N VAL A 159 -6.03 0.07 -4.08
CA VAL A 159 -5.07 -0.80 -4.77
C VAL A 159 -3.95 -1.17 -3.80
N GLU A 160 -3.55 -2.44 -3.77
CA GLU A 160 -2.38 -2.87 -3.02
C GLU A 160 -1.26 -3.26 -3.97
N LEU A 161 -0.04 -2.77 -3.72
CA LEU A 161 1.14 -3.08 -4.53
C LEU A 161 2.10 -3.96 -3.74
N ASP A 162 2.36 -5.17 -4.26
CA ASP A 162 3.26 -6.13 -3.65
C ASP A 162 4.57 -6.26 -4.45
N PHE A 163 5.54 -5.41 -4.10
CA PHE A 163 6.86 -5.41 -4.73
C PHE A 163 7.67 -6.69 -4.51
N SER A 164 7.25 -7.61 -3.63
CA SER A 164 7.91 -8.92 -3.51
C SER A 164 7.63 -9.85 -4.70
N LYS A 165 6.62 -9.54 -5.51
CA LYS A 165 6.22 -10.31 -6.70
C LYS A 165 7.00 -9.97 -7.97
N VAL A 166 7.91 -9.00 -7.92
CA VAL A 166 8.76 -8.61 -9.04
C VAL A 166 10.22 -8.74 -8.63
N SER A 167 11.05 -9.28 -9.52
CA SER A 167 12.48 -9.38 -9.27
C SER A 167 13.15 -8.00 -9.31
N GLU A 168 14.29 -7.87 -8.65
CA GLU A 168 15.10 -6.65 -8.74
C GLU A 168 15.44 -6.31 -10.20
N LYS A 169 15.88 -7.31 -10.97
CA LYS A 169 16.23 -7.13 -12.39
C LYS A 169 15.07 -6.56 -13.21
N GLU A 170 13.88 -7.13 -13.10
CA GLU A 170 12.68 -6.65 -13.82
C GLU A 170 12.34 -5.21 -13.44
N MET A 171 12.38 -4.90 -12.14
CA MET A 171 12.07 -3.56 -11.64
C MET A 171 13.05 -2.51 -12.15
N TYR A 172 14.36 -2.81 -12.13
CA TYR A 172 15.39 -1.90 -12.61
C TYR A 172 15.31 -1.69 -14.14
N ILE A 173 15.07 -2.74 -14.91
CA ILE A 173 14.89 -2.63 -16.36
C ILE A 173 13.67 -1.77 -16.68
N ALA A 174 12.51 -2.05 -16.06
CA ALA A 174 11.28 -1.28 -16.29
C ALA A 174 11.46 0.21 -15.96
N ARG A 175 12.09 0.50 -14.84
CA ARG A 175 12.39 1.86 -14.39
C ARG A 175 13.34 2.56 -15.33
N ASP A 176 14.47 1.94 -15.66
CA ASP A 176 15.49 2.60 -16.46
C ASP A 176 15.05 2.82 -17.92
N LYS A 177 14.19 1.96 -18.47
CA LYS A 177 13.47 2.23 -19.73
C LYS A 177 12.59 3.47 -19.63
N SER A 178 11.79 3.56 -18.57
CA SER A 178 10.93 4.73 -18.34
C SER A 178 11.74 6.01 -18.20
N LEU A 179 12.90 5.97 -17.52
CA LEU A 179 13.82 7.11 -17.46
C LEU A 179 14.29 7.50 -18.87
N ALA A 180 14.71 6.53 -19.69
CA ALA A 180 15.15 6.80 -21.06
C ALA A 180 14.03 7.43 -21.91
N GLU A 181 12.81 6.90 -21.85
CA GLU A 181 11.64 7.43 -22.57
C GLU A 181 11.29 8.86 -22.14
N LEU A 182 11.29 9.14 -20.84
CA LEU A 182 11.02 10.49 -20.31
C LEU A 182 12.07 11.51 -20.74
N ASN A 183 13.34 11.11 -20.73
CA ASN A 183 14.46 11.94 -21.19
C ASN A 183 14.36 12.29 -22.68
N LEU A 184 14.23 11.26 -23.51
CA LEU A 184 14.18 11.40 -24.97
C LEU A 184 12.95 12.20 -25.43
N SER A 185 11.84 12.10 -24.70
CA SER A 185 10.62 12.85 -25.01
C SER A 185 10.63 14.30 -24.52
N ARG A 186 11.16 14.58 -23.32
CA ARG A 186 11.04 15.91 -22.69
C ARG A 186 12.14 16.86 -23.09
N ARG A 187 13.38 16.37 -23.20
CA ARG A 187 14.56 17.24 -23.30
C ARG A 187 15.57 16.73 -24.35
N PRO A 188 15.13 16.37 -25.57
CA PRO A 188 16.03 15.85 -26.60
C PRO A 188 17.15 16.84 -26.94
N GLU A 189 16.86 18.14 -27.02
CA GLU A 189 17.86 19.17 -27.37
C GLU A 189 18.86 19.40 -26.24
N GLN A 190 18.43 19.39 -24.97
CA GLN A 190 19.37 19.51 -23.85
C GLN A 190 20.35 18.32 -23.85
N LEU A 191 19.86 17.10 -24.04
CA LEU A 191 20.70 15.89 -24.12
C LEU A 191 21.71 15.95 -25.27
N LYS A 192 21.32 16.46 -26.44
CA LYS A 192 22.24 16.65 -27.58
C LYS A 192 23.33 17.68 -27.30
N ASN A 193 23.01 18.71 -26.51
CA ASN A 193 23.92 19.81 -26.19
C ASN A 193 24.90 19.49 -25.04
N LEU A 194 24.73 18.36 -24.35
CA LEU A 194 25.72 17.84 -23.40
C LEU A 194 26.90 17.22 -24.18
N THR A 195 27.75 18.07 -24.73
CA THR A 195 28.85 17.69 -25.64
C THR A 195 30.11 17.19 -24.92
N HIS A 196 30.15 17.25 -23.59
CA HIS A 196 31.28 16.77 -22.79
C HIS A 196 31.34 15.24 -22.68
N MET A 197 30.36 14.51 -23.25
CA MET A 197 30.33 13.05 -23.36
C MET A 197 30.29 12.65 -24.85
N ASN A 198 31.07 11.64 -25.23
CA ASN A 198 31.13 11.10 -26.60
C ASN A 198 30.91 9.57 -26.60
N PRO A 199 29.87 9.03 -27.26
CA PRO A 199 28.79 9.75 -27.95
C PRO A 199 27.98 10.65 -27.00
N ASN A 200 27.28 11.64 -27.54
CA ASN A 200 26.47 12.51 -26.69
C ASN A 200 25.36 11.69 -25.97
N PRO A 201 24.86 12.18 -24.82
CA PRO A 201 23.87 11.47 -24.01
C PRO A 201 22.60 11.09 -24.76
N TYR A 202 22.18 11.89 -25.73
CA TYR A 202 21.00 11.59 -26.54
C TYR A 202 21.18 10.29 -27.33
N VAL A 203 22.29 10.15 -28.07
CA VAL A 203 22.58 8.96 -28.88
C VAL A 203 22.82 7.74 -28.00
N SER A 204 23.58 7.90 -26.91
CA SER A 204 23.84 6.81 -25.95
C SER A 204 22.56 6.27 -25.34
N LEU A 205 21.64 7.16 -24.95
CA LEU A 205 20.37 6.79 -24.33
C LEU A 205 19.40 6.15 -25.33
N GLN A 206 19.38 6.60 -26.59
CA GLN A 206 18.63 5.93 -27.66
C GLN A 206 19.10 4.49 -27.84
N GLY A 207 20.41 4.28 -27.99
CA GLY A 207 20.98 2.93 -28.12
C GLY A 207 20.68 2.05 -26.91
N SER A 208 20.82 2.59 -25.69
CA SER A 208 20.47 1.89 -24.44
C SER A 208 19.00 1.47 -24.42
N LEU A 209 18.07 2.36 -24.81
CA LEU A 209 16.64 2.05 -24.84
C LEU A 209 16.29 1.02 -25.91
N GLU A 210 16.85 1.15 -27.11
CA GLU A 210 16.68 0.18 -28.20
C GLU A 210 17.14 -1.22 -27.77
N GLU A 211 18.32 -1.31 -27.16
CA GLU A 211 18.87 -2.56 -26.65
C GLU A 211 17.98 -3.18 -25.55
N LEU A 212 17.56 -2.39 -24.56
CA LEU A 212 16.66 -2.85 -23.50
C LEU A 212 15.31 -3.32 -24.06
N ASN A 213 14.79 -2.64 -25.09
CA ASN A 213 13.55 -3.04 -25.76
C ASN A 213 13.70 -4.32 -26.59
N GLN A 214 14.86 -4.51 -27.23
CA GLN A 214 15.16 -5.73 -27.97
C GLN A 214 15.27 -6.95 -27.04
N TYR A 215 16.02 -6.84 -25.94
CA TYR A 215 16.26 -7.98 -25.04
C TYR A 215 15.12 -8.23 -24.04
N TYR A 216 14.37 -7.18 -23.68
CA TYR A 216 13.32 -7.26 -22.66
C TYR A 216 11.99 -6.63 -23.12
N PRO A 217 11.40 -7.07 -24.25
CA PRO A 217 10.27 -6.38 -24.89
C PRO A 217 8.98 -6.37 -24.07
N LYS A 218 8.87 -7.23 -23.05
CA LYS A 218 7.67 -7.35 -22.19
C LYS A 218 7.84 -6.70 -20.82
N ILE A 219 8.99 -6.08 -20.55
CA ILE A 219 9.28 -5.42 -19.27
C ILE A 219 9.19 -3.92 -19.46
N ASP A 220 8.21 -3.30 -18.82
CA ASP A 220 8.00 -1.87 -18.69
C ASP A 220 7.29 -1.56 -17.35
N LEU A 221 7.20 -0.28 -16.95
CA LEU A 221 6.54 0.07 -15.69
C LEU A 221 5.06 -0.34 -15.65
N PRO A 222 4.23 -0.10 -16.69
CA PRO A 222 2.84 -0.53 -16.71
C PRO A 222 2.65 -2.04 -16.46
N SER A 223 3.44 -2.90 -17.13
CA SER A 223 3.39 -4.35 -16.97
C SER A 223 3.85 -4.80 -15.58
N VAL A 224 4.93 -4.23 -15.05
CA VAL A 224 5.38 -4.50 -13.67
C VAL A 224 4.33 -4.08 -12.65
N PHE A 225 3.77 -2.88 -12.78
CA PHE A 225 2.72 -2.40 -11.88
C PHE A 225 1.48 -3.26 -11.96
N ARG A 226 1.13 -3.74 -13.16
CA ARG A 226 0.04 -4.69 -13.32
C ARG A 226 0.28 -6.01 -12.60
N GLN A 227 1.49 -6.56 -12.69
CA GLN A 227 1.87 -7.82 -12.03
C GLN A 227 1.79 -7.73 -10.50
N ILE A 228 2.20 -6.60 -9.93
CA ILE A 228 2.26 -6.42 -8.47
C ILE A 228 0.96 -5.88 -7.86
N ALA A 229 0.05 -5.34 -8.68
CA ALA A 229 -1.18 -4.74 -8.21
C ALA A 229 -2.26 -5.79 -7.92
N VAL A 230 -2.89 -5.65 -6.76
CA VAL A 230 -4.07 -6.42 -6.37
C VAL A 230 -5.13 -5.41 -5.92
N GLU A 231 -6.35 -5.56 -6.38
CA GLU A 231 -7.46 -4.76 -5.86
C GLU A 231 -7.64 -5.08 -4.37
N ARG A 232 -7.67 -4.05 -3.51
CA ARG A 232 -7.68 -4.23 -2.05
C ARG A 232 -8.88 -5.05 -1.60
N ALA A 233 -10.02 -4.94 -2.30
CA ALA A 233 -11.17 -5.81 -2.08
C ALA A 233 -10.80 -7.29 -2.32
N ILE A 234 -10.12 -7.61 -3.42
CA ILE A 234 -9.65 -8.97 -3.74
C ILE A 234 -8.66 -9.47 -2.68
N ARG A 235 -7.70 -8.65 -2.25
CA ARG A 235 -6.74 -9.05 -1.21
C ARG A 235 -7.42 -9.27 0.14
N GLN A 236 -8.35 -8.42 0.52
CA GLN A 236 -9.16 -8.65 1.73
C GLN A 236 -9.94 -9.96 1.64
N GLU A 237 -10.54 -10.28 0.50
CA GLU A 237 -11.21 -11.58 0.31
C GLU A 237 -10.23 -12.77 0.45
N LEU A 238 -9.03 -12.66 -0.13
CA LEU A 238 -7.98 -13.67 0.03
C LEU A 238 -7.54 -13.81 1.50
N ASP A 239 -7.36 -12.71 2.21
CA ASP A 239 -6.99 -12.72 3.63
C ASP A 239 -8.11 -13.35 4.48
N TYR A 240 -9.38 -12.99 4.23
CA TYR A 240 -10.51 -13.59 4.94
C TYR A 240 -10.65 -15.09 4.66
N SER A 241 -10.23 -15.58 3.49
CA SER A 241 -10.20 -17.02 3.19
C SER A 241 -9.31 -17.83 4.13
N GLN A 242 -8.30 -17.19 4.71
CA GLN A 242 -7.35 -17.80 5.65
C GLN A 242 -7.67 -17.49 7.12
N VAL A 243 -8.83 -16.88 7.41
CA VAL A 243 -9.21 -16.43 8.74
C VAL A 243 -10.56 -17.00 9.15
N ARG A 244 -10.71 -17.34 10.44
CA ARG A 244 -11.98 -17.74 11.05
C ARG A 244 -12.19 -17.07 12.39
N ALA A 245 -13.44 -16.74 12.70
CA ALA A 245 -13.86 -16.32 14.02
C ALA A 245 -14.34 -17.54 14.83
N VAL A 246 -13.66 -17.84 15.94
CA VAL A 246 -14.08 -18.86 16.91
C VAL A 246 -14.82 -18.15 18.04
N VAL A 247 -16.13 -18.30 18.05
CA VAL A 247 -17.03 -17.64 18.99
C VAL A 247 -17.38 -18.60 20.12
N ASN A 248 -17.42 -18.09 21.35
CA ASN A 248 -17.92 -18.78 22.55
C ASN A 248 -18.62 -17.77 23.49
N SER A 249 -19.05 -18.22 24.66
CA SER A 249 -19.79 -17.38 25.63
C SER A 249 -18.98 -16.20 26.18
N SER A 250 -17.65 -16.23 26.07
CA SER A 250 -16.72 -15.21 26.55
C SER A 250 -16.27 -14.24 25.44
N GLY A 251 -16.61 -14.53 24.18
CA GLY A 251 -16.38 -13.64 23.06
C GLY A 251 -15.86 -14.36 21.82
N VAL A 252 -14.96 -13.69 21.10
CA VAL A 252 -14.47 -14.11 19.80
C VAL A 252 -12.95 -14.22 19.83
N VAL A 253 -12.44 -15.34 19.33
CA VAL A 253 -11.02 -15.52 19.04
C VAL A 253 -10.86 -15.58 17.52
N LEU A 254 -10.14 -14.59 16.97
CA LEU A 254 -9.77 -14.61 15.56
C LEU A 254 -8.60 -15.55 15.37
N GLN A 255 -8.73 -16.50 14.45
CA GLN A 255 -7.67 -17.43 14.11
C GLN A 255 -7.29 -17.30 12.65
N ARG A 256 -5.98 -17.37 12.36
CA ARG A 256 -5.44 -17.39 11.00
C ARG A 256 -4.77 -18.74 10.72
N LYS A 257 -4.91 -19.21 9.49
CA LYS A 257 -4.25 -20.42 9.01
C LYS A 257 -2.77 -20.15 8.78
N SER A 258 -1.91 -20.99 9.34
CA SER A 258 -0.45 -20.98 9.17
C SER A 258 0.01 -22.42 8.91
N GLY A 259 0.31 -22.73 7.65
CA GLY A 259 0.45 -24.13 7.20
C GLY A 259 -0.84 -24.91 7.40
N ASP A 260 -0.76 -26.04 8.12
CA ASP A 260 -1.92 -26.88 8.48
C ASP A 260 -2.54 -26.54 9.83
N ALA A 261 -1.96 -25.58 10.57
CA ALA A 261 -2.43 -25.19 11.90
C ALA A 261 -3.21 -23.87 11.89
N TRP A 262 -4.07 -23.70 12.89
CA TRP A 262 -4.75 -22.43 13.18
C TRP A 262 -4.08 -21.77 14.39
N GLN A 263 -3.73 -20.50 14.26
CA GLN A 263 -3.10 -19.72 15.33
C GLN A 263 -4.02 -18.59 15.76
N ASP A 264 -4.12 -18.36 17.07
CA ASP A 264 -4.85 -17.23 17.64
C ASP A 264 -4.14 -15.92 17.31
N VAL A 265 -4.88 -14.98 16.70
CA VAL A 265 -4.36 -13.67 16.28
C VAL A 265 -4.87 -12.57 17.21
N GLU A 266 -6.16 -12.65 17.58
CA GLU A 266 -6.82 -11.61 18.36
C GLU A 266 -7.92 -12.22 19.22
N ARG A 267 -8.13 -11.65 20.42
CA ARG A 267 -9.25 -12.00 21.30
C ARG A 267 -10.11 -10.77 21.55
N MET A 268 -11.38 -10.85 21.20
CA MET A 268 -12.37 -9.81 21.40
C MET A 268 -13.38 -10.29 22.45
N PRO A 269 -13.36 -9.75 23.67
CA PRO A 269 -14.31 -10.15 24.71
C PRO A 269 -15.74 -9.70 24.34
N ALA A 270 -16.71 -10.59 24.53
CA ALA A 270 -18.13 -10.30 24.37
C ALA A 270 -18.97 -11.34 25.12
N GLU A 271 -20.00 -10.89 25.82
CA GLU A 271 -20.80 -11.78 26.68
C GLU A 271 -22.00 -12.38 25.95
N GLY A 272 -22.28 -13.66 26.26
CA GLY A 272 -23.55 -14.30 25.87
C GLY A 272 -23.64 -14.71 24.40
N MET A 273 -22.53 -14.69 23.66
CA MET A 273 -22.51 -15.13 22.26
C MET A 273 -22.70 -16.63 22.15
N LYS A 274 -23.36 -17.06 21.06
CA LYS A 274 -23.54 -18.49 20.78
C LYS A 274 -22.27 -19.09 20.20
N ALA A 275 -21.82 -20.20 20.77
CA ALA A 275 -20.62 -20.89 20.29
C ALA A 275 -20.72 -21.30 18.81
N GLY A 276 -19.63 -21.08 18.07
CA GLY A 276 -19.56 -21.40 16.64
C GLY A 276 -18.21 -21.06 16.03
N ILE A 277 -17.90 -21.70 14.90
CA ILE A 277 -16.70 -21.40 14.10
C ILE A 277 -17.18 -20.85 12.76
N TYR A 278 -16.71 -19.65 12.41
CA TYR A 278 -17.15 -18.93 11.22
C TYR A 278 -15.95 -18.60 10.33
N PRO A 279 -15.72 -19.38 9.25
CA PRO A 279 -14.71 -19.06 8.26
C PRO A 279 -15.09 -17.78 7.52
N LEU A 280 -14.27 -16.73 7.62
CA LEU A 280 -14.67 -15.40 7.16
C LEU A 280 -14.74 -15.31 5.63
N GLY A 281 -13.91 -16.05 4.91
CA GLY A 281 -13.96 -16.13 3.44
C GLY A 281 -15.20 -16.82 2.87
N THR A 282 -16.09 -17.37 3.71
CA THR A 282 -17.41 -17.88 3.27
C THR A 282 -18.51 -16.82 3.36
N ALA A 283 -18.20 -15.63 3.86
CA ALA A 283 -19.16 -14.55 4.00
C ALA A 283 -19.61 -14.05 2.63
N LYS A 284 -20.92 -13.87 2.46
CA LYS A 284 -21.46 -13.23 1.24
C LYS A 284 -21.43 -11.72 1.42
N PRO A 285 -21.03 -10.94 0.39
CA PRO A 285 -21.14 -9.49 0.44
C PRO A 285 -22.61 -9.09 0.61
N ALA A 286 -22.86 -8.11 1.47
CA ALA A 286 -24.19 -7.53 1.66
C ALA A 286 -24.66 -6.86 0.37
N ALA A 287 -25.88 -7.17 -0.07
CA ALA A 287 -26.49 -6.46 -1.20
C ALA A 287 -26.87 -5.03 -0.80
N ALA A 288 -26.59 -4.06 -1.67
CA ALA A 288 -26.78 -2.63 -1.40
C ALA A 288 -28.22 -2.27 -0.95
N ASP A 289 -29.21 -2.97 -1.50
CA ASP A 289 -30.64 -2.70 -1.27
C ASP A 289 -31.28 -3.59 -0.20
N GLN A 290 -30.49 -4.37 0.54
CA GLN A 290 -30.99 -5.29 1.56
C GLN A 290 -30.52 -4.91 2.96
N SER A 291 -31.37 -5.23 3.94
CA SER A 291 -31.01 -5.16 5.36
C SER A 291 -30.91 -6.57 5.94
N TYR A 292 -29.94 -6.77 6.81
CA TYR A 292 -29.56 -8.05 7.38
C TYR A 292 -29.65 -7.98 8.90
N GLU A 293 -30.44 -8.87 9.50
CA GLU A 293 -30.58 -8.97 10.94
C GLU A 293 -29.78 -10.16 11.50
N GLY A 294 -28.95 -9.89 12.50
CA GLY A 294 -28.05 -10.89 13.04
C GLY A 294 -27.08 -10.36 14.08
N GLU A 295 -26.32 -11.29 14.65
CA GLU A 295 -25.26 -11.02 15.61
C GLU A 295 -23.97 -10.68 14.87
N VAL A 296 -23.28 -9.62 15.30
CA VAL A 296 -21.98 -9.26 14.72
C VAL A 296 -20.90 -10.11 15.39
N ILE A 297 -20.24 -10.93 14.59
CA ILE A 297 -19.27 -11.91 15.07
C ILE A 297 -17.82 -11.44 14.94
N TYR A 298 -17.54 -10.47 14.09
CA TYR A 298 -16.21 -9.91 13.90
C TYR A 298 -16.31 -8.57 13.16
N LYS A 299 -15.36 -7.66 13.40
CA LYS A 299 -15.15 -6.49 12.56
C LYS A 299 -13.67 -6.11 12.56
N ASP A 300 -13.22 -5.51 11.48
CA ASP A 300 -11.95 -4.81 11.37
C ASP A 300 -12.16 -3.43 10.73
N ASN A 301 -11.08 -2.75 10.36
CA ASN A 301 -11.16 -1.40 9.76
C ASN A 301 -11.89 -1.35 8.42
N ALA A 302 -12.10 -2.48 7.75
CA ALA A 302 -12.68 -2.51 6.40
C ALA A 302 -14.01 -3.26 6.32
N SER A 303 -14.27 -4.22 7.21
CA SER A 303 -15.44 -5.09 7.11
C SER A 303 -16.08 -5.39 8.46
N ILE A 304 -17.40 -5.57 8.43
CA ILE A 304 -18.22 -6.07 9.55
C ILE A 304 -18.82 -7.40 9.12
N PHE A 305 -18.60 -8.43 9.93
CA PHE A 305 -19.11 -9.77 9.70
C PHE A 305 -20.28 -10.07 10.63
N GLN A 306 -21.41 -10.38 10.02
CA GLN A 306 -22.67 -10.57 10.73
C GLN A 306 -23.23 -11.96 10.45
N LYS A 307 -23.46 -12.74 11.51
CA LYS A 307 -24.15 -14.01 11.42
C LYS A 307 -25.65 -13.78 11.41
N THR A 308 -26.27 -14.06 10.27
CA THR A 308 -27.72 -13.94 10.05
C THR A 308 -28.37 -15.30 9.83
N LYS A 309 -29.70 -15.30 9.63
CA LYS A 309 -30.44 -16.47 9.18
C LYS A 309 -30.05 -16.92 7.77
N GLN A 310 -29.59 -15.99 6.92
CA GLN A 310 -29.20 -16.25 5.52
C GLN A 310 -27.75 -16.72 5.37
N GLY A 311 -26.99 -16.78 6.47
CA GLY A 311 -25.59 -17.19 6.46
C GLY A 311 -24.70 -16.19 7.17
N LEU A 312 -23.43 -16.15 6.77
CA LEU A 312 -22.51 -15.11 7.18
C LEU A 312 -22.53 -14.00 6.13
N ILE A 313 -22.82 -12.77 6.55
CA ILE A 313 -22.91 -11.60 5.67
C ILE A 313 -21.80 -10.62 6.03
N ARG A 314 -21.13 -10.09 5.01
CA ARG A 314 -20.08 -9.09 5.15
C ARG A 314 -20.55 -7.74 4.66
N HIS A 315 -20.47 -6.74 5.53
CA HIS A 315 -20.74 -5.35 5.23
C HIS A 315 -19.43 -4.58 5.15
N GLN A 316 -19.38 -3.52 4.34
CA GLN A 316 -18.26 -2.57 4.39
C GLN A 316 -18.30 -1.81 5.72
N ASN A 317 -17.16 -1.71 6.41
CA ASN A 317 -17.06 -0.92 7.65
C ASN A 317 -16.78 0.55 7.31
N THR A 318 -17.85 1.33 7.16
CA THR A 318 -17.74 2.79 7.01
C THR A 318 -17.54 3.46 8.36
N GLU A 319 -17.04 4.70 8.39
CA GLU A 319 -16.90 5.48 9.64
C GLU A 319 -18.23 5.56 10.42
N GLN A 320 -19.34 5.71 9.69
CA GLN A 320 -20.69 5.75 10.27
C GLN A 320 -21.07 4.44 10.96
N LEU A 321 -20.77 3.28 10.35
CA LEU A 321 -21.07 1.97 10.93
C LEU A 321 -20.09 1.59 12.05
N ALA A 322 -18.81 1.98 11.93
CA ALA A 322 -17.76 1.64 12.87
C ALA A 322 -18.10 2.06 14.31
N GLY A 323 -18.71 3.23 14.47
CA GLY A 323 -19.16 3.77 15.76
C GLY A 323 -20.47 3.18 16.30
N GLN A 324 -21.30 2.57 15.45
CA GLN A 324 -22.62 2.03 15.83
C GLN A 324 -22.56 0.57 16.26
N VAL A 325 -21.60 -0.18 15.73
CA VAL A 325 -21.57 -1.64 15.79
C VAL A 325 -20.50 -2.16 16.76
N ARG A 326 -20.92 -3.08 17.63
CA ARG A 326 -20.06 -3.83 18.57
C ARG A 326 -20.15 -5.34 18.32
N VAL A 327 -19.02 -6.03 18.46
CA VAL A 327 -18.97 -7.50 18.41
C VAL A 327 -19.81 -8.09 19.55
N GLY A 328 -20.51 -9.18 19.25
CA GLY A 328 -21.43 -9.85 20.18
C GLY A 328 -22.81 -9.24 20.30
N GLN A 329 -23.07 -8.10 19.65
CA GLN A 329 -24.37 -7.46 19.68
C GLN A 329 -25.17 -7.75 18.40
N ARG A 330 -26.50 -7.71 18.53
CA ARG A 330 -27.43 -7.95 17.43
C ARG A 330 -27.88 -6.64 16.80
N TYR A 331 -27.79 -6.56 15.48
CA TYR A 331 -28.19 -5.39 14.70
C TYR A 331 -29.02 -5.80 13.49
N SER A 332 -29.84 -4.87 13.01
CA SER A 332 -30.28 -4.81 11.62
C SER A 332 -29.37 -3.82 10.89
N ILE A 333 -28.60 -4.30 9.91
CA ILE A 333 -27.62 -3.50 9.15
C ILE A 333 -28.05 -3.45 7.70
N GLY A 334 -28.17 -2.24 7.15
CA GLY A 334 -28.48 -2.01 5.73
C GLY A 334 -28.39 -0.53 5.38
N LYS A 335 -28.16 -0.20 4.11
CA LYS A 335 -28.04 1.19 3.61
C LYS A 335 -27.06 2.07 4.44
N GLY A 336 -25.94 1.49 4.89
CA GLY A 336 -24.92 2.20 5.65
C GLY A 336 -25.28 2.54 7.11
N GLN A 337 -26.40 2.02 7.63
CA GLN A 337 -26.81 2.25 9.02
C GLN A 337 -27.02 0.93 9.77
N ALA A 338 -26.79 0.97 11.08
CA ALA A 338 -27.06 -0.15 11.99
C ALA A 338 -28.06 0.28 13.06
N LYS A 339 -29.12 -0.51 13.21
CA LYS A 339 -30.10 -0.36 14.29
C LYS A 339 -29.99 -1.55 15.22
N ALA A 340 -29.76 -1.31 16.51
CA ALA A 340 -29.74 -2.38 17.51
C ALA A 340 -31.07 -3.15 17.46
N ALA A 341 -30.99 -4.48 17.33
CA ALA A 341 -32.18 -5.32 17.33
C ALA A 341 -32.69 -5.44 18.76
N SER A 342 -33.96 -5.10 19.01
CA SER A 342 -34.56 -5.23 20.34
C SER A 342 -34.60 -6.71 20.74
N LEU A 343 -34.04 -7.02 21.92
CA LEU A 343 -34.24 -8.31 22.59
C LEU A 343 -35.73 -8.44 22.92
N THR A 344 -36.53 -8.99 22.00
CA THR A 344 -37.91 -9.33 22.32
C THR A 344 -37.85 -10.54 23.24
N ALA A 345 -37.97 -10.29 24.54
CA ALA A 345 -37.97 -11.30 25.58
C ALA A 345 -39.06 -12.34 25.29
N SER A 346 -38.63 -13.55 24.93
CA SER A 346 -39.49 -14.72 24.85
C SER A 346 -39.79 -15.19 26.29
N ARG A 347 -40.67 -14.47 27.00
CA ARG A 347 -41.30 -15.00 28.22
C ARG A 347 -42.59 -15.70 27.82
N SER A 348 -42.50 -17.00 27.56
CA SER A 348 -43.67 -17.89 27.63
C SER A 348 -44.15 -17.96 29.09
N MET A 349 -45.03 -17.04 29.49
CA MET A 349 -45.82 -17.22 30.71
C MET A 349 -46.85 -18.33 30.43
N LYS A 350 -46.60 -19.51 31.01
CA LYS A 350 -47.63 -20.54 31.16
C LYS A 350 -48.78 -19.94 31.96
N GLN A 351 -49.93 -19.77 31.34
CA GLN A 351 -51.19 -19.53 32.05
C GLN A 351 -51.52 -20.78 32.87
N THR A 352 -51.29 -20.75 34.17
CA THR A 352 -51.95 -21.66 35.10
C THR A 352 -53.36 -21.13 35.38
N HIS A 353 -54.33 -21.81 34.78
CA HIS A 353 -55.74 -21.74 35.17
C HIS A 353 -55.90 -22.30 36.60
N SER A 354 -56.09 -21.46 37.60
CA SER A 354 -56.61 -21.88 38.90
C SER A 354 -58.14 -21.80 38.88
N ARG A 355 -58.76 -22.98 38.83
CA ARG A 355 -60.20 -23.21 38.87
C ARG A 355 -60.71 -22.98 40.31
N ARG A 356 -61.82 -22.23 40.44
CA ARG A 356 -62.60 -22.03 41.67
C ARG A 356 -63.03 -23.35 42.32
N LEU A 357 -63.02 -23.39 43.66
CA LEU A 357 -63.96 -24.09 44.54
C LEU A 357 -64.25 -23.09 45.68
N ARG A 358 -65.39 -22.39 45.63
CA ARG A 358 -66.61 -22.59 46.43
C ARG A 358 -66.38 -22.47 47.93
#